data_AF-A0A967IVF9-F1
#
_entry.id   AF-A0A967IVF9-F1
#
_cell.length_a   1.000
_cell.length_b   1.000
_cell.length_c   1.000
_cell.angle_alpha   90.00
_cell.angle_beta   90.00
_cell.angle_gamma   90.00
#
_symmetry.space_group_name_H-M   'P 1'
#
loop_
_entity.id
_entity.type
_entity.pdbx_description
1 polymer ?
#
loop_
_entity_poly.entity_id
_entity_poly.type
_entity_poly.pdbx_seq_one_letter_code
_entity_poly.pdbx_strand_id
1 'polypeptide(L)'
;MLRLFVAGDDALSHRAVNQVKEFCETFSTRCCELQIVDVLREPETAQEAQILAVPTLIGIGPASSIRLVGDIVERRAVMLALGLDKADDEPGPPDARAGT
;
A
#
# COMPACT_ATOMS: atom_id res chain seq x y z
N MET A 1 1.83 8.05 -4.24
CA MET A 1 1.21 8.46 -2.96
C MET A 1 0.14 7.44 -2.61
N LEU A 2 -0.02 7.08 -1.34
CA LEU A 2 -1.01 6.13 -0.85
C LEU A 2 -1.97 6.85 0.08
N ARG A 3 -3.28 6.64 -0.10
CA ARG A 3 -4.34 7.18 0.77
C ARG A 3 -5.09 6.03 1.43
N LEU A 4 -5.08 5.99 2.75
CA LEU A 4 -5.86 5.04 3.54
C LEU A 4 -7.08 5.74 4.12
N PHE A 5 -8.25 5.25 3.75
CA PHE A 5 -9.54 5.71 4.25
C PHE A 5 -9.97 4.82 5.41
N VAL A 6 -10.19 5.45 6.57
CA VAL A 6 -10.62 4.80 7.81
C VAL A 6 -11.89 5.45 8.33
N ALA A 7 -12.67 4.76 9.16
CA ALA A 7 -13.78 5.38 9.89
C ALA A 7 -13.44 5.43 11.37
N GLY A 8 -13.10 6.61 11.87
CA GLY A 8 -12.78 6.81 13.27
C GLY A 8 -11.55 6.05 13.76
N ASP A 9 -11.43 5.97 15.09
CA ASP A 9 -10.25 5.50 15.80
C ASP A 9 -10.38 4.04 16.29
N ASP A 10 -11.09 3.20 15.55
CA ASP A 10 -11.26 1.79 15.92
C ASP A 10 -9.96 0.98 15.74
N ALA A 11 -9.84 -0.13 16.48
CA ALA A 11 -8.67 -1.01 16.43
C ALA A 11 -8.33 -1.48 15.00
N LEU A 12 -9.35 -1.53 14.14
CA LEU A 12 -9.24 -1.89 12.74
C LEU A 12 -8.54 -0.77 11.92
N SER A 13 -8.87 0.51 12.18
CA SER A 13 -8.17 1.67 11.63
C SER A 13 -6.69 1.68 12.02
N HIS A 14 -6.39 1.49 13.32
CA HIS A 14 -5.02 1.43 13.83
C HIS A 14 -4.21 0.31 13.18
N ARG A 15 -4.81 -0.88 13.03
CA ARG A 15 -4.17 -2.03 12.35
C ARG A 15 -3.87 -1.73 10.89
N ALA A 16 -4.84 -1.18 10.16
CA ALA A 16 -4.66 -0.84 8.75
C ALA A 16 -3.54 0.19 8.54
N VAL A 17 -3.48 1.23 9.38
CA VAL A 17 -2.41 2.22 9.36
C VAL A 17 -1.05 1.57 9.61
N ASN A 18 -0.93 0.74 10.65
CA ASN A 18 0.34 0.12 11.00
C ASN A 18 0.83 -0.81 9.90
N GLN A 19 -0.06 -1.62 9.31
CA GLN A 19 0.27 -2.48 8.18
C GLN A 19 0.85 -1.66 7.03
N VAL A 20 0.16 -0.61 6.56
CA VAL A 20 0.60 0.22 5.43
C VAL A 20 1.91 0.95 5.73
N LYS A 21 2.13 1.37 6.99
CA LYS A 21 3.42 1.91 7.42
C LYS A 21 4.54 0.87 7.34
N GLU A 22 4.32 -0.33 7.89
CA GLU A 22 5.29 -1.43 7.82
C GLU A 22 5.62 -1.80 6.38
N PHE A 23 4.66 -1.73 5.46
CA PHE A 23 4.92 -1.87 4.02
C PHE A 23 5.85 -0.78 3.51
N CYS A 24 5.51 0.49 3.74
CA CYS A 24 6.33 1.61 3.29
C CYS A 24 7.77 1.54 3.83
N GLU A 25 7.93 1.13 5.08
CA GLU A 25 9.25 0.93 5.71
C GLU A 25 10.01 -0.25 5.09
N THR A 26 9.33 -1.38 4.84
CA THR A 26 9.94 -2.58 4.23
C THR A 26 10.48 -2.29 2.83
N PHE A 27 9.80 -1.43 2.05
CA PHE A 27 10.20 -1.14 0.68
C PHE A 27 11.38 -0.17 0.54
N SER A 28 11.89 0.40 1.64
CA SER A 28 13.11 1.25 1.70
C SER A 28 13.17 2.35 0.61
N THR A 29 12.03 2.69 0.02
CA THR A 29 11.90 3.61 -1.10
C THR A 29 11.42 4.91 -0.50
N ARG A 30 12.34 5.90 -0.48
CA ARG A 30 12.20 7.27 0.04
C ARG A 30 11.00 8.08 -0.50
N CYS A 31 10.08 7.47 -1.24
CA CYS A 31 8.95 8.11 -1.92
C CYS A 31 7.60 7.45 -1.62
N CYS A 32 7.49 6.60 -0.59
CA CYS A 32 6.18 6.09 -0.15
C CYS A 32 5.52 7.06 0.83
N GLU A 33 4.70 7.98 0.31
CA GLU A 33 3.92 8.91 1.12
C GLU A 33 2.55 8.29 1.46
N LEU A 34 2.30 8.05 2.76
CA LEU A 34 1.02 7.57 3.29
C LEU A 34 0.22 8.73 3.87
N GLN A 35 -0.98 8.96 3.34
CA GLN A 35 -1.96 9.88 3.90
C GLN A 35 -3.13 9.09 4.48
N ILE A 36 -3.54 9.44 5.69
CA ILE A 36 -4.68 8.84 6.39
C ILE A 36 -5.84 9.83 6.29
N VAL A 37 -6.99 9.37 5.81
CA VAL A 37 -8.21 10.17 5.67
C VAL A 37 -9.29 9.50 6.50
N ASP A 38 -9.85 10.24 7.46
CA ASP A 38 -10.95 9.75 8.27
C ASP A 38 -12.26 10.12 7.57
N VAL A 39 -12.98 9.12 7.06
CA VAL A 39 -14.24 9.33 6.31
C VAL A 39 -15.34 9.92 7.19
N LEU A 40 -15.23 9.79 8.52
CA LEU A 40 -16.17 10.42 9.46
C LEU A 40 -15.89 11.91 9.62
N ARG A 41 -14.64 12.34 9.44
CA ARG A 41 -14.22 13.74 9.55
C ARG A 41 -14.25 14.46 8.20
N GLU A 42 -13.85 13.77 7.14
CA GLU A 42 -13.74 14.26 5.77
C GLU A 42 -14.57 13.39 4.80
N PRO A 43 -15.91 13.38 4.96
CA PRO A 43 -16.79 12.54 4.13
C PRO A 43 -16.78 12.95 2.66
N GLU A 44 -16.52 14.22 2.36
CA GLU A 44 -16.39 14.75 0.99
C GLU A 44 -15.26 14.04 0.23
N THR A 45 -14.06 13.94 0.83
CA THR A 45 -12.91 13.26 0.20
C THR A 45 -13.17 11.78 0.00
N ALA A 46 -13.91 11.14 0.91
CA ALA A 46 -14.32 9.75 0.78
C ALA A 46 -15.34 9.56 -0.36
N GLN A 47 -16.27 10.49 -0.55
CA GLN A 47 -17.23 10.46 -1.65
C GLN A 47 -16.56 10.69 -2.99
N GLU A 48 -15.65 11.66 -3.09
CA GLU A 48 -14.85 11.91 -4.31
C GLU A 48 -14.04 10.67 -4.70
N ALA A 49 -13.48 9.98 -3.71
CA ALA A 49 -12.78 8.72 -3.91
C ALA A 49 -13.71 7.49 -4.06
N GLN A 50 -15.04 7.68 -4.08
CA GLN A 50 -16.06 6.63 -4.17
C GLN A 50 -15.80 5.48 -3.18
N ILE A 51 -15.54 5.82 -1.92
CA ILE A 51 -15.32 4.84 -0.85
C ILE A 51 -16.67 4.27 -0.42
N LEU A 52 -16.87 2.99 -0.71
CA LEU A 52 -18.11 2.25 -0.36
C LEU A 52 -17.98 1.48 0.96
N ALA A 53 -16.75 1.15 1.36
CA ALA A 53 -16.44 0.42 2.57
C ALA A 53 -15.12 0.91 3.16
N VAL A 54 -14.98 0.79 4.46
CA VAL A 54 -13.79 1.13 5.21
C VAL A 54 -13.34 -0.08 6.03
N PRO A 55 -12.02 -0.32 6.15
CA PRO A 55 -10.93 0.51 5.65
C PRO A 55 -10.63 0.23 4.17
N THR A 56 -10.21 1.27 3.43
CA THR A 56 -9.85 1.18 2.00
C THR A 56 -8.54 1.89 1.71
N LEU A 57 -7.58 1.21 1.08
CA LEU A 57 -6.32 1.79 0.62
C LEU A 57 -6.40 2.10 -0.88
N ILE A 58 -6.06 3.33 -1.26
CA ILE A 58 -6.00 3.78 -2.65
C ILE A 58 -4.61 4.30 -2.98
N GLY A 59 -4.04 3.84 -4.09
CA GLY A 59 -2.84 4.43 -4.67
C GLY A 59 -3.20 5.60 -5.58
N ILE A 60 -2.62 6.77 -5.30
CA ILE A 60 -2.72 7.97 -6.13
C ILE A 60 -1.38 8.19 -6.82
N GLY A 61 -1.39 8.04 -8.15
CA GLY A 61 -0.24 8.26 -9.01
C GLY A 61 -0.60 8.14 -10.50
N PRO A 62 0.21 8.72 -11.40
CA PRO A 62 -0.08 8.74 -12.85
C PRO A 62 -0.10 7.36 -13.52
N ALA A 63 0.38 6.32 -12.83
CA ALA A 63 0.43 4.94 -13.31
C ALA A 63 -0.24 3.93 -12.34
N SER A 64 -1.00 4.40 -11.34
CA SER A 64 -1.43 3.54 -10.23
C SER A 64 -2.94 3.68 -10.00
N SER A 65 -3.72 2.67 -10.40
CA SER A 65 -5.11 2.49 -9.97
C SER A 65 -5.16 1.35 -8.95
N ILE A 66 -4.55 1.58 -7.78
CA ILE A 66 -4.52 0.61 -6.69
C ILE A 66 -5.73 0.88 -5.81
N ARG A 67 -6.59 -0.11 -5.59
CA ARG A 67 -7.71 -0.03 -4.65
C ARG A 67 -7.83 -1.36 -3.91
N LEU A 68 -7.71 -1.31 -2.60
CA LEU A 68 -7.78 -2.47 -1.70
C LEU A 68 -8.82 -2.16 -0.63
N VAL A 69 -9.82 -3.02 -0.48
CA VAL A 69 -10.97 -2.84 0.42
C VAL A 69 -11.04 -4.03 1.37
N GLY A 70 -11.12 -3.79 2.68
CA GLY A 70 -11.45 -4.85 3.66
C GLY A 70 -10.53 -4.93 4.89
N ASP A 71 -10.84 -5.90 5.76
CA ASP A 71 -10.29 -6.11 7.12
C ASP A 71 -8.76 -6.27 7.16
N ILE A 72 -8.19 -6.70 6.05
CA ILE A 72 -6.77 -6.99 5.95
C ILE A 72 -6.37 -6.51 4.58
N VAL A 73 -5.63 -5.43 4.58
CA VAL A 73 -4.78 -4.99 3.48
C VAL A 73 -3.77 -6.12 3.28
N GLU A 74 -4.21 -7.18 2.62
CA GLU A 74 -3.53 -8.46 2.60
C GLU A 74 -2.17 -8.22 1.96
N ARG A 75 -1.11 -8.60 2.68
CA ARG A 75 0.27 -8.28 2.31
C ARG A 75 0.58 -8.60 0.84
N ARG A 76 0.02 -9.71 0.37
CA ARG A 76 0.05 -10.11 -1.03
C ARG A 76 -0.72 -9.17 -1.96
N ALA A 77 -1.94 -8.80 -1.62
CA ALA A 77 -2.77 -7.93 -2.45
C ALA A 77 -2.16 -6.52 -2.58
N VAL A 78 -1.52 -6.00 -1.52
CA VAL A 78 -0.73 -4.76 -1.58
C VAL A 78 0.47 -4.89 -2.50
N MET A 79 1.25 -5.96 -2.35
CA MET A 79 2.42 -6.22 -3.18
C MET A 79 2.03 -6.34 -4.65
N LEU A 80 1.03 -7.17 -4.97
CA LEU A 80 0.50 -7.33 -6.32
C LEU A 80 -0.01 -6.01 -6.91
N ALA A 81 -0.78 -5.24 -6.13
CA ALA A 81 -1.33 -3.98 -6.62
C ALA A 81 -0.25 -2.92 -6.87
N LEU A 82 0.81 -2.90 -6.07
CA LEU A 82 1.97 -2.04 -6.30
C LEU A 82 2.87 -2.54 -7.46
N GLY A 83 2.53 -3.65 -8.13
CA GLY A 83 3.35 -4.25 -9.17
C GLY A 83 4.63 -4.89 -8.62
N LEU A 84 4.64 -5.19 -7.32
CA LEU A 84 5.76 -5.80 -6.59
C LEU A 84 5.57 -7.32 -6.56
N ASP A 85 5.39 -7.92 -7.73
CA ASP A 85 5.73 -9.34 -7.90
C ASP A 85 7.25 -9.43 -7.84
N LYS A 86 7.78 -10.30 -6.99
CA LYS A 86 9.23 -10.52 -6.84
C LYS A 86 9.82 -10.95 -8.19
N ALA A 87 10.26 -9.99 -9.00
CA ALA A 87 11.03 -10.23 -10.23
C ALA A 87 12.25 -9.31 -10.38
N ASP A 88 12.63 -8.58 -9.32
CA ASP A 88 13.92 -7.85 -9.24
C ASP A 88 14.78 -8.34 -8.07
N ASP A 89 14.62 -9.62 -7.72
CA ASP A 89 15.73 -10.41 -7.18
C ASP A 89 16.10 -11.40 -8.28
N GLU A 90 16.56 -10.88 -9.42
CA GLU A 90 17.54 -11.63 -10.19
C GLU A 90 18.87 -11.39 -9.46
N PRO A 91 19.38 -12.33 -8.64
CA PRO A 91 20.81 -12.36 -8.43
C PRO A 91 21.40 -12.59 -9.83
N GLY A 92 21.85 -11.50 -10.46
CA GLY A 92 22.54 -11.55 -11.73
C GLY A 92 23.55 -12.70 -11.67
N PRO A 93 23.65 -13.54 -12.72
CA PRO A 93 24.53 -14.69 -12.68
C PRO A 93 25.91 -14.20 -12.22
N PRO A 94 26.58 -14.90 -11.29
CA PRO A 94 27.96 -14.61 -10.98
C PRO A 94 28.79 -15.00 -12.21
N ASP A 95 28.86 -14.10 -13.18
CA ASP A 95 29.93 -14.03 -14.14
C ASP A 95 31.22 -13.73 -13.36
N ALA A 96 31.91 -14.79 -12.93
CA ALA A 96 33.31 -15.02 -13.27
C ALA A 96 33.98 -16.00 -12.29
N ARG A 97 34.61 -17.01 -12.91
CA ARG A 97 35.79 -17.79 -12.48
C ARG A 97 35.60 -19.05 -11.63
N ALA A 98 35.57 -20.17 -12.35
CA ALA A 98 36.51 -21.29 -12.16
C ALA A 98 36.95 -21.71 -13.58
N GLY A 99 38.21 -21.82 -13.98
CA GLY A 99 39.38 -22.22 -13.22
C GLY A 99 39.80 -23.61 -13.69
N THR A 100 40.37 -23.74 -14.88
CA THR A 100 41.38 -24.73 -15.31
C THR A 100 41.84 -24.39 -16.72
#